data_AF-A0A261CTB0-F1
#
_entry.id   AF-A0A261CTB0-F1
#
_cell.length_a   1.000
_cell.length_b   1.000
_cell.length_c   1.000
_cell.angle_alpha   90.00
_cell.angle_beta   90.00
_cell.angle_gamma   90.00
#
_symmetry.space_group_name_H-M   'P 1'
#
loop_
_entity.id
_entity.type
_entity.pdbx_description
1 polymer ?
#
loop_
_entity_poly.entity_id
_entity_poly.type
_entity_poly.pdbx_seq_one_letter_code
_entity_poly.pdbx_strand_id
1 'polypeptide(L)'
;MGAAQLNTILDDAVDRHYHRPAVVSGDHETDFERFDESVQWLSDDLAARGVAPRQRVGICIHGGWEFLLAFHALVRLDTVVVPIDPFDETAATAAGDLDLHFLVSHRGEDCFLEETVEVLCGDDGCPMYDVAEEFTLIVVAAQSQLHVESGLFLNDLGFRFWPVAEVADHIGGLQENLDLHSGARAAICGPWSSPSAVLLVLACAASASCVHVVPPFDDSGTVWGEMAAGDVSVLFAPPLLMHDLVRVADSATWASSRPRMVLPDGEVLPEVVLRRRGLTRQTPADPPVYEFVWDDAYAPAQLRPVS
;
A
#
# COMPACT_ATOMS: atom_id res chain seq x y z
N MET A 1 11.97 17.79 10.17
CA MET A 1 11.01 17.32 11.20
C MET A 1 10.51 15.98 10.70
N GLY A 2 11.01 14.88 11.29
CA GLY A 2 11.09 13.56 10.62
C GLY A 2 10.17 12.48 11.21
N ALA A 3 10.40 11.23 10.80
CA ALA A 3 9.60 10.01 11.06
C ALA A 3 9.07 9.79 12.48
N ALA A 4 9.74 10.34 13.50
CA ALA A 4 9.22 10.37 14.86
C ALA A 4 7.78 10.90 14.94
N GLN A 5 7.39 11.84 14.06
CA GLN A 5 6.03 12.39 14.02
C GLN A 5 5.01 11.39 13.46
N LEU A 6 5.35 10.62 12.42
CA LEU A 6 4.43 9.62 11.85
C LEU A 6 4.20 8.47 12.83
N ASN A 7 5.27 7.90 13.40
CA ASN A 7 5.14 6.84 14.39
C ASN A 7 4.35 7.31 15.62
N THR A 8 4.55 8.56 16.08
CA THR A 8 3.73 9.13 17.17
C THR A 8 2.25 9.16 16.83
N ILE A 9 1.87 9.52 15.58
CA ILE A 9 0.47 9.54 15.14
C ILE A 9 -0.11 8.13 15.16
N LEU A 10 0.65 7.13 14.70
CA LEU A 10 0.22 5.74 14.68
C LEU A 10 0.09 5.16 16.10
N ASP A 11 1.08 5.39 16.96
CA ASP A 11 1.08 4.93 18.36
C ASP A 11 -0.11 5.55 19.15
N ASP A 12 -0.40 6.84 18.96
CA ASP A 12 -1.55 7.53 19.59
C ASP A 12 -2.91 6.99 19.11
N ALA A 13 -2.98 6.45 17.89
CA ALA A 13 -4.17 5.75 17.42
C ALA A 13 -4.34 4.40 18.14
N VAL A 14 -3.26 3.63 18.30
CA VAL A 14 -3.27 2.36 19.06
C VAL A 14 -3.68 2.62 20.51
N ASP A 15 -3.04 3.56 21.21
CA ASP A 15 -3.32 3.85 22.63
C ASP A 15 -4.80 4.18 22.90
N ARG A 16 -5.44 4.90 21.98
CA ARG A 16 -6.84 5.35 22.14
C ARG A 16 -7.86 4.33 21.65
N HIS A 17 -7.48 3.46 20.72
CA HIS A 17 -8.41 2.58 20.00
C HIS A 17 -7.95 1.11 19.94
N TYR A 18 -7.08 0.68 20.85
CA TYR A 18 -6.47 -0.66 20.89
C TYR A 18 -7.45 -1.84 20.68
N HIS A 19 -8.68 -1.73 21.21
CA HIS A 19 -9.73 -2.76 21.13
C HIS A 19 -10.56 -2.72 19.83
N ARG A 20 -10.32 -1.74 18.95
CA ARG A 20 -11.04 -1.60 17.68
C ARG A 20 -10.42 -2.52 16.62
N PRO A 21 -11.20 -3.00 15.66
CA PRO A 21 -10.66 -3.75 14.52
C PRO A 21 -9.67 -2.91 13.73
N ALA A 22 -8.45 -3.43 13.52
CA ALA A 22 -7.43 -2.82 12.68
C ALA A 22 -7.44 -3.43 11.28
N VAL A 23 -7.50 -4.76 11.18
CA VAL A 23 -7.48 -5.46 9.90
C VAL A 23 -8.48 -6.61 9.91
N VAL A 24 -9.17 -6.79 8.79
CA VAL A 24 -9.98 -7.97 8.49
C VAL A 24 -9.45 -8.62 7.22
N SER A 25 -9.27 -9.94 7.27
CA SER A 25 -8.85 -10.76 6.14
C SER A 25 -9.61 -12.09 6.17
N GLY A 26 -10.52 -12.28 5.22
CA GLY A 26 -11.49 -13.38 5.25
C GLY A 26 -12.27 -13.42 6.57
N ASP A 27 -12.26 -14.58 7.23
CA ASP A 27 -12.95 -14.79 8.51
C ASP A 27 -12.18 -14.28 9.75
N HIS A 28 -10.98 -13.72 9.57
CA HIS A 28 -10.13 -13.27 10.66
C HIS A 28 -10.21 -11.76 10.82
N GLU A 29 -10.51 -11.31 12.04
CA GLU A 29 -10.48 -9.91 12.45
C GLU A 29 -9.43 -9.75 13.56
N THR A 30 -8.49 -8.83 13.36
CA THR A 30 -7.44 -8.47 14.33
C THR A 30 -7.62 -7.02 14.78
N ASP A 31 -7.55 -6.79 16.09
CA ASP A 31 -7.64 -5.46 16.68
C ASP A 31 -6.30 -4.71 16.65
N PHE A 32 -6.33 -3.41 16.94
CA PHE A 32 -5.13 -2.56 16.93
C PHE A 32 -4.05 -3.03 17.90
N GLU A 33 -4.43 -3.54 19.08
CA GLU A 33 -3.48 -4.08 20.06
C GLU A 33 -2.68 -5.25 19.48
N ARG A 34 -3.38 -6.29 19.01
CA ARG A 34 -2.72 -7.50 18.48
C ARG A 34 -1.97 -7.24 17.18
N PHE A 35 -2.51 -6.36 16.32
CA PHE A 35 -1.81 -5.97 15.11
C PHE A 35 -0.52 -5.24 15.45
N ASP A 36 -0.55 -4.30 16.41
CA ASP A 36 0.63 -3.56 16.84
C ASP A 36 1.69 -4.46 17.49
N GLU A 37 1.27 -5.44 18.31
CA GLU A 37 2.16 -6.46 18.86
C GLU A 37 2.86 -7.27 17.76
N SER A 38 2.11 -7.67 16.73
CA SER A 38 2.66 -8.41 15.58
C SER A 38 3.66 -7.54 14.79
N VAL A 39 3.31 -6.27 14.57
CA VAL A 39 4.17 -5.27 13.92
C VAL A 39 5.45 -5.08 14.72
N GLN A 40 5.36 -4.93 16.04
CA GLN A 40 6.51 -4.79 16.93
C GLN A 40 7.43 -5.99 16.84
N TRP A 41 6.87 -7.21 16.90
CA TRP A 41 7.66 -8.43 16.83
C TRP A 41 8.42 -8.56 15.50
N LEU A 42 7.76 -8.27 14.37
CA LEU A 42 8.41 -8.26 13.06
C LEU A 42 9.48 -7.16 12.97
N SER A 43 9.20 -5.95 13.46
CA SER A 43 10.19 -4.86 13.51
C SER A 43 11.44 -5.27 14.29
N ASP A 44 11.28 -5.92 15.44
CA ASP A 44 12.40 -6.34 16.30
C ASP A 44 13.25 -7.43 15.62
N ASP A 45 12.63 -8.42 14.95
CA ASP A 45 13.37 -9.45 14.22
C ASP A 45 14.10 -8.87 13.00
N LEU A 46 13.46 -7.99 12.23
CA LEU A 46 14.11 -7.25 11.13
C LEU A 46 15.31 -6.42 11.64
N ALA A 47 15.16 -5.72 12.75
CA ALA A 47 16.24 -4.95 13.37
C ALA A 47 17.39 -5.86 13.84
N ALA A 48 17.08 -7.03 14.40
CA ALA A 48 18.07 -8.03 14.79
C ALA A 48 18.88 -8.57 13.60
N ARG A 49 18.31 -8.54 12.39
CA ARG A 49 19.01 -8.87 11.12
C ARG A 49 19.74 -7.69 10.47
N GLY A 50 19.72 -6.51 11.10
CA GLY A 50 20.49 -5.34 10.68
C GLY A 50 19.72 -4.33 9.85
N VAL A 51 18.39 -4.46 9.72
CA VAL A 51 17.54 -3.41 9.17
C VAL A 51 17.55 -2.22 10.14
N ALA A 52 17.89 -1.04 9.65
CA ALA A 52 18.11 0.16 10.41
C ALA A 52 17.37 1.36 9.79
N PRO A 53 17.10 2.42 10.57
CA PRO A 53 16.47 3.63 10.07
C PRO A 53 17.16 4.19 8.82
N ARG A 54 16.36 4.72 7.90
CA ARG A 54 16.73 5.34 6.62
C ARG A 54 17.30 4.39 5.57
N GLN A 55 17.39 3.09 5.85
CA GLN A 55 17.71 2.12 4.82
C GLN A 55 16.51 1.91 3.89
N ARG A 56 16.79 1.65 2.63
CA ARG A 56 15.78 1.39 1.60
C ARG A 56 15.45 -0.09 1.61
N VAL A 57 14.18 -0.40 1.84
CA VAL A 57 13.71 -1.78 1.98
C VAL A 57 12.56 -2.01 1.01
N GLY A 58 12.79 -2.91 0.05
CA GLY A 58 11.75 -3.38 -0.86
C GLY A 58 10.75 -4.30 -0.16
N ILE A 59 9.47 -4.16 -0.45
CA ILE A 59 8.44 -5.13 -0.10
C ILE A 59 7.96 -5.77 -1.40
N CYS A 60 8.36 -7.02 -1.63
CA CYS A 60 7.92 -7.84 -2.76
C CYS A 60 6.91 -8.87 -2.25
N ILE A 61 5.72 -8.36 -1.92
CA ILE A 61 4.60 -9.12 -1.35
C ILE A 61 3.35 -8.71 -2.13
N HIS A 62 2.65 -9.67 -2.71
CA HIS A 62 1.53 -9.41 -3.64
C HIS A 62 0.30 -8.74 -2.99
N GLY A 63 0.25 -8.72 -1.66
CA GLY A 63 -0.80 -8.06 -0.90
C GLY A 63 -1.09 -8.79 0.40
N GLY A 64 -2.30 -8.60 0.90
CA GLY A 64 -2.77 -9.39 2.03
C GLY A 64 -2.44 -8.79 3.39
N TRP A 65 -2.68 -9.61 4.41
CA TRP A 65 -2.31 -9.31 5.80
C TRP A 65 -0.79 -9.16 5.94
N GLU A 66 -0.04 -9.99 5.23
CA GLU A 66 1.43 -10.03 5.24
C GLU A 66 2.02 -8.73 4.71
N PHE A 67 1.42 -8.15 3.66
CA PHE A 67 1.84 -6.84 3.15
C PHE A 67 1.64 -5.77 4.20
N LEU A 68 0.46 -5.71 4.83
CA LEU A 68 0.16 -4.75 5.89
C LEU A 68 1.14 -4.87 7.05
N LEU A 69 1.40 -6.10 7.50
CA LEU A 69 2.31 -6.38 8.61
C LEU A 69 3.74 -5.93 8.29
N ALA A 70 4.29 -6.35 7.14
CA ALA A 70 5.64 -5.95 6.70
C ALA A 70 5.76 -4.45 6.50
N PHE A 71 4.74 -3.83 5.88
CA PHE A 71 4.69 -2.41 5.64
C PHE A 71 4.74 -1.59 6.94
N HIS A 72 3.86 -1.90 7.90
CA HIS A 72 3.84 -1.23 9.19
C HIS A 72 5.12 -1.47 9.99
N ALA A 73 5.70 -2.68 9.94
CA ALA A 73 6.95 -2.98 10.65
C ALA A 73 8.13 -2.14 10.12
N LEU A 74 8.19 -1.94 8.80
CA LEU A 74 9.21 -1.14 8.15
C LEU A 74 9.02 0.37 8.37
N VAL A 75 7.78 0.85 8.39
CA VAL A 75 7.46 2.23 8.80
C VAL A 75 7.88 2.49 10.25
N ARG A 76 7.58 1.56 11.17
CA ARG A 76 7.99 1.65 12.58
C ARG A 76 9.50 1.75 12.74
N LEU A 77 10.26 1.02 11.92
CA LEU A 77 11.73 1.07 11.90
C LEU A 77 12.31 2.35 11.28
N ASP A 78 11.48 3.31 10.85
CA ASP A 78 11.92 4.53 10.14
C ASP A 78 12.73 4.18 8.87
N THR A 79 12.37 3.09 8.19
CA THR A 79 12.99 2.73 6.92
C THR A 79 12.34 3.47 5.76
N VAL A 80 13.03 3.50 4.62
CA VAL A 80 12.49 3.98 3.36
C VAL A 80 11.84 2.79 2.66
N VAL A 81 10.52 2.68 2.80
CA VAL A 81 9.76 1.55 2.29
C VAL A 81 9.53 1.68 0.79
N VAL A 82 9.82 0.62 0.03
CA VAL A 82 9.64 0.54 -1.42
C VAL A 82 8.70 -0.63 -1.76
N PRO A 83 7.39 -0.40 -1.88
CA PRO A 83 6.47 -1.42 -2.36
C PRO A 83 6.75 -1.79 -3.83
N ILE A 84 6.89 -3.08 -4.10
CA ILE A 84 7.16 -3.63 -5.43
C ILE A 84 6.06 -4.64 -5.74
N ASP A 85 5.41 -4.47 -6.88
CA ASP A 85 4.45 -5.48 -7.34
C ASP A 85 5.22 -6.67 -7.93
N PRO A 86 5.12 -7.88 -7.34
CA PRO A 86 5.81 -9.05 -7.89
C PRO A 86 5.32 -9.45 -9.28
N PHE A 87 4.14 -8.98 -9.71
CA PHE A 87 3.58 -9.28 -11.03
C PHE A 87 3.89 -8.21 -12.08
N ASP A 88 4.61 -7.14 -11.72
CA ASP A 88 5.05 -6.09 -12.65
C ASP A 88 6.58 -6.11 -12.79
N GLU A 89 7.06 -6.76 -13.85
CA GLU A 89 8.49 -6.83 -14.20
C GLU A 89 9.12 -5.42 -14.37
N THR A 90 8.33 -4.44 -14.81
CA THR A 90 8.80 -3.05 -14.94
C THR A 90 9.08 -2.44 -13.57
N ALA A 91 8.22 -2.72 -12.58
CA ALA A 91 8.42 -2.29 -11.20
C ALA A 91 9.66 -2.94 -10.57
N ALA A 92 9.87 -4.24 -10.78
CA ALA A 92 11.06 -4.95 -10.30
C ALA A 92 12.35 -4.39 -10.92
N THR A 93 12.36 -4.15 -12.24
CA THR A 93 13.51 -3.55 -12.95
C THR A 93 13.82 -2.16 -12.43
N ALA A 94 12.80 -1.30 -12.33
CA ALA A 94 12.98 0.06 -11.85
C ALA A 94 13.39 0.09 -10.36
N ALA A 95 13.02 -0.93 -9.57
CA ALA A 95 13.48 -1.06 -8.19
C ALA A 95 14.98 -1.38 -8.06
N GLY A 96 15.59 -2.00 -9.07
CA GLY A 96 17.04 -2.26 -9.12
C GLY A 96 17.87 -0.98 -9.10
N ASP A 97 17.38 0.08 -9.72
CA ASP A 97 18.04 1.37 -9.76
C ASP A 97 17.96 2.14 -8.42
N LEU A 98 17.17 1.65 -7.45
CA LEU A 98 16.93 2.34 -6.17
C LEU A 98 17.96 2.04 -5.10
N ASP A 99 18.87 1.11 -5.38
CA ASP A 99 19.96 0.75 -4.48
C ASP A 99 19.41 0.33 -3.11
N LEU A 100 18.51 -0.65 -3.16
CA LEU A 100 17.89 -1.25 -1.98
C LEU A 100 18.96 -1.90 -1.10
N HIS A 101 18.76 -1.82 0.22
CA HIS A 101 19.60 -2.55 1.18
C HIS A 101 19.04 -3.93 1.48
N PHE A 102 17.71 -4.03 1.43
CA PHE A 102 16.99 -5.25 1.76
C PHE A 102 15.76 -5.40 0.88
N LEU A 103 15.33 -6.64 0.69
CA LEU A 103 14.02 -7.01 0.16
C LEU A 103 13.33 -7.91 1.18
N VAL A 104 12.05 -7.64 1.44
CA VAL A 104 11.17 -8.51 2.23
C VAL A 104 10.18 -9.16 1.27
N SER A 105 10.06 -10.48 1.34
CA SER A 105 9.09 -11.26 0.57
C SER A 105 8.41 -12.30 1.45
N HIS A 106 7.39 -12.98 0.92
CA HIS A 106 6.85 -14.17 1.58
C HIS A 106 7.93 -15.24 1.75
N ARG A 107 7.78 -16.07 2.78
CA ARG A 107 8.57 -17.28 2.95
C ARG A 107 8.16 -18.33 1.91
N GLY A 108 9.14 -18.84 1.16
CA GLY A 108 8.96 -19.92 0.19
C GLY A 108 9.52 -19.57 -1.18
N GLU A 109 9.65 -20.58 -2.04
CA GLU A 109 10.03 -20.40 -3.45
C GLU A 109 8.84 -19.83 -4.21
N ASP A 110 8.92 -18.54 -4.57
CA ASP A 110 8.03 -17.88 -5.51
C ASP A 110 8.86 -17.60 -6.77
N CYS A 111 8.44 -18.11 -7.93
CA CYS A 111 9.18 -17.94 -9.18
C CYS A 111 9.33 -16.45 -9.56
N PHE A 112 8.36 -15.61 -9.18
CA PHE A 112 8.44 -14.16 -9.41
C PHE A 112 9.46 -13.49 -8.48
N LEU A 113 9.68 -14.05 -7.29
CA LEU A 113 10.73 -13.59 -6.38
C LEU A 113 12.12 -13.92 -6.91
N GLU A 114 12.32 -15.11 -7.50
CA GLU A 114 13.61 -15.47 -8.11
C GLU A 114 13.99 -14.50 -9.22
N GLU A 115 13.07 -14.23 -10.15
CA GLU A 115 13.28 -13.24 -11.22
C GLU A 115 13.54 -11.84 -10.66
N THR A 116 12.76 -11.41 -9.66
CA THR A 116 12.94 -10.10 -9.01
C THR A 116 14.31 -10.03 -8.31
N VAL A 117 14.73 -11.06 -7.59
CA VAL A 117 16.02 -11.10 -6.90
C VAL A 117 17.17 -11.13 -7.89
N GLU A 118 17.07 -11.89 -8.99
CA GLU A 118 18.10 -11.90 -10.05
C GLU A 118 18.26 -10.50 -10.68
N VAL A 119 17.16 -9.81 -10.93
CA VAL A 119 17.17 -8.42 -11.45
C VAL A 119 17.82 -7.45 -10.45
N LEU A 120 17.55 -7.60 -9.15
CA LEU A 120 18.06 -6.69 -8.10
C LEU A 120 19.49 -6.99 -7.64
N CYS A 121 19.85 -8.27 -7.53
CA CYS A 121 21.12 -8.76 -6.97
C CYS A 121 22.14 -9.17 -8.05
N GLY A 122 21.70 -9.47 -9.28
CA GLY A 122 22.50 -10.13 -10.31
C GLY A 122 22.72 -11.63 -10.01
N ASP A 123 23.71 -12.22 -10.70
CA ASP A 123 24.06 -13.65 -10.60
C ASP A 123 24.75 -14.04 -9.27
N ASP A 124 25.18 -13.06 -8.47
CA ASP A 124 25.83 -13.30 -7.18
C ASP A 124 24.78 -13.61 -6.10
N GLY A 125 24.94 -14.74 -5.40
CA GLY A 125 23.98 -15.16 -4.38
C GLY A 125 23.85 -14.15 -3.24
N CYS A 126 22.61 -13.69 -3.00
CA CYS A 126 22.27 -12.79 -1.89
C CYS A 126 22.01 -13.57 -0.58
N PRO A 127 22.53 -13.13 0.58
CA PRO A 127 22.18 -13.73 1.87
C PRO A 127 20.68 -13.61 2.15
N MET A 128 20.05 -14.72 2.56
CA MET A 128 18.63 -14.80 2.86
C MET A 128 18.41 -15.28 4.30
N TYR A 129 17.40 -14.71 4.94
CA TYR A 129 17.08 -14.95 6.33
C TYR A 129 15.58 -15.16 6.49
N ASP A 130 15.19 -16.28 7.08
CA ASP A 130 13.83 -16.44 7.57
C ASP A 130 13.60 -15.45 8.72
N VAL A 131 12.53 -14.67 8.63
CA VAL A 131 12.11 -13.68 9.62
C VAL A 131 10.65 -13.94 9.95
N ALA A 132 10.33 -13.94 11.24
CA ALA A 132 8.96 -14.09 11.74
C ALA A 132 8.19 -15.35 11.29
N GLU A 133 8.84 -16.39 10.75
CA GLU A 133 8.20 -17.58 10.16
C GLU A 133 7.42 -17.34 8.85
N GLU A 134 6.87 -16.16 8.59
CA GLU A 134 6.14 -15.87 7.36
C GLU A 134 6.94 -15.17 6.26
N PHE A 135 8.13 -14.64 6.58
CA PHE A 135 8.88 -13.78 5.66
C PHE A 135 10.30 -14.27 5.37
N THR A 136 10.80 -13.88 4.20
CA THR A 136 12.21 -13.94 3.84
C THR A 136 12.76 -12.52 3.76
N LEU A 137 13.83 -12.24 4.50
CA LEU A 137 14.63 -11.03 4.36
C LEU A 137 15.86 -11.35 3.51
N ILE A 138 16.01 -10.64 2.40
CA ILE A 138 17.10 -10.81 1.44
C ILE A 138 18.00 -9.57 1.54
N VAL A 139 19.30 -9.78 1.71
CA VAL A 139 20.28 -8.69 1.75
C VAL A 139 20.69 -8.33 0.33
N VAL A 140 20.18 -7.21 -0.15
CA VAL A 140 20.54 -6.63 -1.45
C VAL A 140 21.72 -5.72 -1.19
N ALA A 141 22.92 -6.12 -1.60
CA ALA A 141 24.14 -5.38 -1.27
C ALA A 141 24.09 -3.96 -1.88
N ALA A 142 23.89 -2.93 -1.06
CA ALA A 142 23.85 -1.54 -1.51
C ALA A 142 25.13 -1.18 -2.30
N GLN A 143 24.96 -0.75 -3.55
CA GLN A 143 26.02 -0.37 -4.47
C GLN A 143 26.27 1.15 -4.52
N SER A 144 25.38 1.99 -3.96
CA SER A 144 25.41 3.44 -4.16
C SER A 144 25.35 4.30 -2.88
N GLN A 145 25.76 5.56 -2.99
CA GLN A 145 25.84 6.56 -1.92
C GLN A 145 24.57 7.43 -1.81
N LEU A 146 23.38 6.87 -2.08
CA LEU A 146 22.15 7.66 -2.05
C LEU A 146 21.76 7.96 -0.60
N HIS A 147 22.01 9.20 -0.17
CA HIS A 147 21.65 9.67 1.16
C HIS A 147 20.20 10.14 1.19
N VAL A 148 19.34 9.33 1.82
CA VAL A 148 17.94 9.66 2.06
C VAL A 148 17.75 10.05 3.52
N GLU A 149 17.14 11.21 3.79
CA GLU A 149 17.00 11.73 5.16
C GLU A 149 15.86 11.09 5.97
N SER A 150 14.72 10.74 5.36
CA SER A 150 13.56 10.00 5.93
C SER A 150 12.33 10.15 5.03
N GLY A 151 11.59 9.09 4.73
CA GLY A 151 10.37 9.20 3.91
C GLY A 151 9.93 7.89 3.28
N LEU A 152 8.83 7.94 2.54
CA LEU A 152 8.25 6.81 1.82
C LEU A 152 8.71 6.85 0.35
N PHE A 153 9.06 5.72 -0.25
CA PHE A 153 9.47 5.65 -1.65
C PHE A 153 8.43 4.85 -2.43
N LEU A 154 7.61 5.55 -3.19
CA LEU A 154 6.43 4.95 -3.82
C LEU A 154 6.54 4.95 -5.32
N ASN A 155 6.10 3.85 -5.94
CA ASN A 155 6.11 3.68 -7.38
C ASN A 155 5.00 4.53 -8.00
N ASP A 156 5.35 5.68 -8.56
CA ASP A 156 4.51 6.39 -9.53
C ASP A 156 5.29 6.48 -10.83
N LEU A 157 5.24 5.40 -11.61
CA LEU A 157 5.77 5.32 -12.97
C LEU A 157 7.25 5.78 -13.14
N GLY A 158 8.07 5.51 -12.13
CA GLY A 158 9.47 5.97 -12.02
C GLY A 158 9.93 6.32 -10.60
N PHE A 159 9.08 6.01 -9.62
CA PHE A 159 9.26 6.19 -8.18
C PHE A 159 9.54 7.61 -7.67
N ARG A 160 8.88 7.94 -6.56
CA ARG A 160 9.03 9.24 -5.87
C ARG A 160 9.32 9.05 -4.40
N PHE A 161 10.23 9.89 -3.89
CA PHE A 161 10.46 10.04 -2.47
C PHE A 161 9.53 11.11 -1.88
N TRP A 162 8.71 10.72 -0.91
CA TRP A 162 7.91 11.64 -0.11
C TRP A 162 8.53 11.82 1.28
N PRO A 163 8.97 13.04 1.63
CA PRO A 163 9.33 13.37 2.99
C PRO A 163 8.18 13.06 3.95
N VAL A 164 8.51 12.66 5.18
CA VAL A 164 7.51 12.30 6.20
C VAL A 164 6.45 13.38 6.42
N ALA A 165 6.82 14.67 6.35
CA ALA A 165 5.86 15.76 6.49
C ALA A 165 4.81 15.76 5.37
N GLU A 166 5.25 15.54 4.13
CA GLU A 166 4.35 15.43 2.98
C GLU A 166 3.44 14.19 3.12
N VAL A 167 3.98 13.06 3.59
CA VAL A 167 3.17 11.86 3.89
C VAL A 167 2.10 12.15 4.94
N ALA A 168 2.46 12.87 6.02
CA ALA A 168 1.52 13.25 7.07
C ALA A 168 0.41 14.18 6.57
N ASP A 169 0.74 15.14 5.69
CA ASP A 169 -0.24 16.03 5.07
C ASP A 169 -1.20 15.23 4.17
N HIS A 170 -0.70 14.28 3.37
CA HIS A 170 -1.54 13.39 2.54
C HIS A 170 -2.46 12.52 3.40
N ILE A 171 -1.95 11.95 4.49
CA ILE A 171 -2.76 11.19 5.46
C ILE A 171 -3.91 12.05 6.00
N GLY A 172 -3.61 13.27 6.46
CA GLY A 172 -4.63 14.20 6.98
C GLY A 172 -5.69 14.54 5.91
N GLY A 173 -5.25 14.84 4.69
CA GLY A 173 -6.15 15.10 3.56
C GLY A 173 -7.05 13.91 3.23
N LEU A 174 -6.51 12.68 3.25
CA LEU A 174 -7.30 11.46 3.03
C LEU A 174 -8.30 11.24 4.17
N GLN A 175 -7.92 11.47 5.42
CA GLN A 175 -8.82 11.33 6.56
C GLN A 175 -10.02 12.27 6.46
N GLU A 176 -9.80 13.52 6.04
CA GLU A 176 -10.89 14.49 5.86
C GLU A 176 -11.75 14.15 4.63
N ASN A 177 -11.12 13.93 3.47
CA ASN A 177 -11.83 13.70 2.20
C ASN A 177 -12.61 12.39 2.19
N LEU A 178 -12.06 11.36 2.84
CA LEU A 178 -12.67 10.04 2.95
C LEU A 178 -13.36 9.82 4.29
N ASP A 179 -13.50 10.86 5.12
CA ASP A 179 -14.17 10.84 6.44
C ASP A 179 -13.85 9.54 7.19
N LEU A 180 -12.53 9.34 7.37
CA LEU A 180 -11.96 8.20 8.07
C LEU A 180 -11.98 8.49 9.57
N HIS A 181 -12.40 7.50 10.34
CA HIS A 181 -12.58 7.60 11.78
C HIS A 181 -12.61 6.19 12.39
N SER A 182 -12.54 6.07 13.71
CA SER A 182 -12.50 4.75 14.41
C SER A 182 -13.64 3.76 14.14
N GLY A 183 -14.71 4.18 13.46
CA GLY A 183 -15.78 3.30 12.96
C GLY A 183 -15.78 3.06 11.43
N ALA A 184 -14.84 3.62 10.68
CA ALA A 184 -14.77 3.51 9.23
C ALA A 184 -14.05 2.21 8.84
N ARG A 185 -14.43 1.64 7.70
CA ARG A 185 -13.89 0.37 7.18
C ARG A 185 -13.53 0.58 5.71
N ALA A 186 -12.26 0.40 5.37
CA ALA A 186 -11.72 0.60 4.04
C ALA A 186 -11.37 -0.74 3.39
N ALA A 187 -12.09 -1.13 2.35
CA ALA A 187 -11.77 -2.31 1.56
C ALA A 187 -10.69 -1.97 0.52
N ILE A 188 -9.62 -2.76 0.48
CA ILE A 188 -8.50 -2.58 -0.45
C ILE A 188 -8.34 -3.87 -1.27
N CYS A 189 -8.56 -3.76 -2.58
CA CYS A 189 -8.50 -4.86 -3.54
C CYS A 189 -7.19 -4.88 -4.37
N GLY A 190 -6.15 -4.17 -3.91
CA GLY A 190 -4.90 -3.98 -4.65
C GLY A 190 -5.02 -3.02 -5.86
N PRO A 191 -3.90 -2.74 -6.57
CA PRO A 191 -2.55 -3.22 -6.27
C PRO A 191 -1.99 -2.57 -5.00
N TRP A 192 -1.41 -3.38 -4.12
CA TRP A 192 -0.91 -2.95 -2.81
C TRP A 192 0.39 -2.13 -2.91
N SER A 193 1.09 -2.25 -4.03
CA SER A 193 2.29 -1.48 -4.37
C SER A 193 2.00 -0.02 -4.75
N SER A 194 0.73 0.34 -4.98
CA SER A 194 0.36 1.67 -5.44
C SER A 194 0.45 2.74 -4.34
N PRO A 195 0.94 3.95 -4.66
CA PRO A 195 0.99 5.07 -3.73
C PRO A 195 -0.32 5.32 -2.99
N SER A 196 -1.45 5.33 -3.70
CA SER A 196 -2.77 5.57 -3.14
C SER A 196 -3.21 4.47 -2.15
N ALA A 197 -2.89 3.20 -2.42
CA ALA A 197 -3.20 2.12 -1.48
C ALA A 197 -2.42 2.28 -0.18
N VAL A 198 -1.12 2.55 -0.28
CA VAL A 198 -0.24 2.67 0.88
C VAL A 198 -0.58 3.89 1.73
N LEU A 199 -0.86 5.03 1.10
CA LEU A 199 -1.34 6.23 1.80
C LEU A 199 -2.69 5.98 2.49
N LEU A 200 -3.60 5.26 1.84
CA LEU A 200 -4.88 4.89 2.45
C LEU A 200 -4.70 3.98 3.67
N VAL A 201 -3.78 3.00 3.61
CA VAL A 201 -3.42 2.14 4.75
C VAL A 201 -2.93 2.98 5.93
N LEU A 202 -1.99 3.90 5.70
CA LEU A 202 -1.49 4.79 6.75
C LEU A 202 -2.58 5.72 7.29
N ALA A 203 -3.46 6.24 6.43
CA ALA A 203 -4.58 7.07 6.83
C ALA A 203 -5.61 6.31 7.68
N CYS A 204 -5.84 5.03 7.37
CA CYS A 204 -6.67 4.15 8.17
C CYS A 204 -6.05 3.93 9.56
N ALA A 205 -4.77 3.56 9.62
CA ALA A 205 -4.08 3.37 10.89
C ALA A 205 -4.08 4.64 11.75
N ALA A 206 -3.78 5.80 11.17
CA ALA A 206 -3.78 7.09 11.86
C ALA A 206 -5.17 7.56 12.35
N SER A 207 -6.26 7.06 11.75
CA SER A 207 -7.65 7.38 12.14
C SER A 207 -8.32 6.29 12.98
N ALA A 208 -7.58 5.22 13.29
CA ALA A 208 -8.09 3.98 13.83
C ALA A 208 -9.21 3.33 12.99
N SER A 209 -9.24 3.59 11.68
CA SER A 209 -10.14 2.91 10.74
C SER A 209 -9.63 1.51 10.44
N CYS A 210 -10.55 0.58 10.19
CA CYS A 210 -10.22 -0.80 9.87
C CYS A 210 -9.91 -0.96 8.37
N VAL A 211 -8.85 -1.71 8.05
CA VAL A 211 -8.54 -2.13 6.67
C VAL A 211 -9.14 -3.52 6.42
N HIS A 212 -9.94 -3.65 5.37
CA HIS A 212 -10.47 -4.91 4.86
C HIS A 212 -9.60 -5.35 3.69
N VAL A 213 -8.84 -6.40 3.89
CA VAL A 213 -8.06 -7.06 2.86
C VAL A 213 -9.01 -7.89 2.00
N VAL A 214 -9.15 -7.51 0.74
CA VAL A 214 -10.01 -8.23 -0.21
C VAL A 214 -9.12 -8.85 -1.29
N PRO A 215 -9.15 -10.18 -1.48
CA PRO A 215 -8.34 -10.85 -2.48
C PRO A 215 -8.62 -10.32 -3.90
N PRO A 216 -7.59 -10.02 -4.70
CA PRO A 216 -7.79 -9.46 -6.05
C PRO A 216 -8.29 -10.47 -7.09
N PHE A 217 -8.22 -11.78 -6.81
CA PHE A 217 -8.44 -12.85 -7.80
C PHE A 217 -9.80 -13.57 -7.69
N ASP A 218 -10.68 -13.15 -6.77
CA ASP A 218 -12.01 -13.73 -6.68
C ASP A 218 -12.99 -13.12 -7.68
N ASP A 219 -14.07 -13.85 -7.99
CA ASP A 219 -15.13 -13.30 -8.83
C ASP A 219 -15.80 -12.09 -8.15
N SER A 220 -16.27 -11.14 -8.96
CA SER A 220 -16.87 -9.89 -8.46
C SER A 220 -18.09 -10.09 -7.55
N GLY A 221 -18.77 -11.24 -7.60
CA GLY A 221 -19.86 -11.57 -6.68
C GLY A 221 -19.35 -11.97 -5.31
N THR A 222 -18.27 -12.74 -5.25
CA THR A 222 -17.58 -13.12 -4.01
C THR A 222 -16.97 -11.90 -3.34
N VAL A 223 -16.20 -11.09 -4.08
CA VAL A 223 -15.64 -9.79 -3.61
C VAL A 223 -16.75 -8.88 -3.07
N TRP A 224 -17.89 -8.80 -3.77
CA TRP A 224 -19.03 -8.02 -3.32
C TRP A 224 -19.66 -8.57 -2.02
N GLY A 225 -19.76 -9.89 -1.89
CA GLY A 225 -20.32 -10.54 -0.71
C GLY A 225 -19.52 -10.24 0.56
N GLU A 226 -18.19 -10.31 0.46
CA GLU A 226 -17.28 -9.96 1.55
C GLU A 226 -17.40 -8.47 1.92
N MET A 227 -17.37 -7.58 0.92
CA MET A 227 -17.51 -6.14 1.16
C MET A 227 -18.87 -5.77 1.77
N ALA A 228 -19.96 -6.40 1.31
CA ALA A 228 -21.30 -6.13 1.81
C ALA A 228 -21.50 -6.61 3.26
N ALA A 229 -20.80 -7.66 3.68
CA ALA A 229 -20.80 -8.12 5.07
C ALA A 229 -19.99 -7.20 5.99
N GLY A 230 -19.01 -6.48 5.45
CA GLY A 230 -18.03 -5.71 6.19
C GLY A 230 -18.41 -4.26 6.53
N ASP A 231 -19.63 -3.78 6.25
CA ASP A 231 -20.04 -2.37 6.43
C ASP A 231 -19.00 -1.36 5.89
N VAL A 232 -18.48 -1.64 4.70
CA VAL A 232 -17.41 -0.87 4.06
C VAL A 232 -17.86 0.56 3.74
N SER A 233 -17.12 1.55 4.25
CA SER A 233 -17.35 2.99 4.02
C SER A 233 -16.42 3.58 2.95
N VAL A 234 -15.30 2.92 2.65
CA VAL A 234 -14.33 3.31 1.62
C VAL A 234 -13.92 2.08 0.81
N LEU A 235 -13.88 2.20 -0.50
CA LEU A 235 -13.48 1.13 -1.42
C LEU A 235 -12.34 1.59 -2.32
N PHE A 236 -11.20 0.92 -2.23
CA PHE A 236 -10.09 1.05 -3.15
C PHE A 236 -10.06 -0.17 -4.08
N ALA A 237 -10.29 0.04 -5.38
CA ALA A 237 -10.25 -1.05 -6.36
C ALA A 237 -9.88 -0.57 -7.78
N PRO A 238 -9.22 -1.40 -8.60
CA PRO A 238 -8.91 -1.06 -9.98
C PRO A 238 -10.16 -0.83 -10.83
N PRO A 239 -10.11 -0.02 -11.92
CA PRO A 239 -11.30 0.34 -12.69
C PRO A 239 -12.11 -0.85 -13.21
N LEU A 240 -11.45 -1.95 -13.59
CA LEU A 240 -12.11 -3.14 -14.10
C LEU A 240 -12.96 -3.82 -13.01
N LEU A 241 -12.36 -4.08 -11.84
CA LEU A 241 -13.07 -4.64 -10.69
C LEU A 241 -14.18 -3.71 -10.22
N MET A 242 -13.89 -2.41 -10.16
CA MET A 242 -14.85 -1.38 -9.79
C MET A 242 -16.07 -1.36 -10.74
N HIS A 243 -15.83 -1.47 -12.04
CA HIS A 243 -16.89 -1.57 -13.04
C HIS A 243 -17.77 -2.81 -12.83
N ASP A 244 -17.16 -3.95 -12.52
CA ASP A 244 -17.88 -5.20 -12.32
C ASP A 244 -18.66 -5.23 -11.01
N LEU A 245 -18.09 -4.73 -9.90
CA LEU A 245 -18.79 -4.54 -8.62
C LEU A 245 -20.02 -3.65 -8.79
N VAL A 246 -19.88 -2.54 -9.52
CA VAL A 246 -20.99 -1.63 -9.85
C VAL A 246 -22.07 -2.32 -10.70
N ARG A 247 -21.75 -3.38 -11.44
CA ARG A 247 -22.73 -4.18 -12.21
C ARG A 247 -23.44 -5.22 -11.37
N VAL A 248 -22.72 -5.90 -10.47
CA VAL A 248 -23.25 -6.99 -9.65
C VAL A 248 -24.05 -6.48 -8.45
N ALA A 249 -23.68 -5.31 -7.91
CA ALA A 249 -24.40 -4.72 -6.81
C ALA A 249 -25.84 -4.36 -7.18
N ASP A 250 -26.80 -4.84 -6.39
CA ASP A 250 -28.17 -4.35 -6.47
C ASP A 250 -28.20 -2.87 -6.01
N SER A 251 -28.85 -2.05 -6.83
CA SER A 251 -29.06 -0.63 -6.61
C SER A 251 -29.66 -0.29 -5.23
N ALA A 252 -30.47 -1.18 -4.65
CA ALA A 252 -31.11 -0.96 -3.35
C ALA A 252 -30.15 -1.13 -2.16
N THR A 253 -29.28 -2.15 -2.19
CA THR A 253 -28.25 -2.40 -1.17
C THR A 253 -27.09 -1.41 -1.30
N TRP A 254 -26.65 -1.11 -2.53
CA TRP A 254 -25.65 -0.07 -2.78
C TRP A 254 -26.12 1.31 -2.27
N ALA A 255 -27.42 1.61 -2.33
CA ALA A 255 -27.97 2.88 -1.86
C ALA A 255 -27.90 3.07 -0.34
N SER A 256 -27.82 2.00 0.46
CA SER A 256 -27.79 2.09 1.92
C SER A 256 -26.39 2.35 2.51
N SER A 257 -25.32 1.95 1.82
CA SER A 257 -23.93 2.05 2.31
C SER A 257 -22.99 2.92 1.45
N ARG A 258 -23.32 3.18 0.16
CA ARG A 258 -22.56 4.00 -0.82
C ARG A 258 -21.12 4.35 -0.38
N PRO A 259 -20.17 3.40 -0.44
CA PRO A 259 -18.81 3.68 -0.04
C PRO A 259 -18.19 4.77 -0.91
N ARG A 260 -17.27 5.53 -0.32
CA ARG A 260 -16.42 6.47 -1.06
C ARG A 260 -15.42 5.65 -1.87
N MET A 261 -15.36 5.89 -3.17
CA MET A 261 -14.57 5.08 -4.09
C MET A 261 -13.25 5.77 -4.41
N VAL A 262 -12.17 5.01 -4.26
CA VAL A 262 -10.80 5.41 -4.58
C VAL A 262 -10.30 4.49 -5.68
N LEU A 263 -9.63 5.05 -6.69
CA LEU A 263 -9.01 4.29 -7.77
C LEU A 263 -7.48 4.28 -7.54
N PRO A 264 -6.77 3.28 -8.08
CA PRO A 264 -5.31 3.31 -8.13
C PRO A 264 -4.79 4.56 -8.86
N ASP A 265 -3.52 4.87 -8.61
CA ASP A 265 -2.88 6.07 -9.13
C ASP A 265 -2.96 6.16 -10.67
N GLY A 266 -3.32 7.34 -11.18
CA GLY A 266 -3.48 7.60 -12.61
C GLY A 266 -4.72 6.95 -13.26
N GLU A 267 -5.44 6.08 -12.56
CA GLU A 267 -6.58 5.35 -13.10
C GLU A 267 -7.90 6.12 -13.01
N VAL A 268 -8.75 5.93 -14.02
CA VAL A 268 -9.96 6.74 -14.17
C VAL A 268 -11.14 5.90 -14.66
N LEU A 269 -12.26 5.95 -13.95
CA LEU A 269 -13.52 5.39 -14.45
C LEU A 269 -14.10 6.24 -15.60
N PRO A 270 -14.59 5.61 -16.69
CA PRO A 270 -15.24 6.32 -17.77
C PRO A 270 -16.46 7.13 -17.32
N GLU A 271 -16.58 8.36 -17.79
CA GLU A 271 -17.67 9.29 -17.45
C GLU A 271 -19.07 8.70 -17.68
N VAL A 272 -19.22 7.84 -18.69
CA VAL A 272 -20.47 7.13 -18.98
C VAL A 272 -20.89 6.18 -17.85
N VAL A 273 -19.93 5.56 -17.16
CA VAL A 273 -20.18 4.67 -16.02
C VAL A 273 -20.63 5.50 -14.82
N LEU A 274 -19.93 6.60 -14.54
CA LEU A 274 -20.25 7.52 -13.45
C LEU A 274 -21.67 8.08 -13.58
N ARG A 275 -22.01 8.62 -14.77
CA ARG A 275 -23.35 9.19 -15.04
C ARG A 275 -24.47 8.17 -14.93
N ARG A 276 -24.28 6.97 -15.48
CA ARG A 276 -25.32 5.91 -15.42
C ARG A 276 -25.65 5.47 -14.00
N ARG A 277 -24.73 5.66 -13.05
CA ARG A 277 -24.85 5.22 -11.67
C ARG A 277 -25.05 6.36 -10.67
N GLY A 278 -25.14 7.60 -11.16
CA GLY A 278 -25.30 8.79 -10.32
C GLY A 278 -24.10 9.03 -9.39
N LEU A 279 -22.90 8.61 -9.82
CA LEU A 279 -21.65 8.85 -9.09
C LEU A 279 -21.05 10.18 -9.56
N THR A 280 -20.45 10.91 -8.63
CA THR A 280 -19.76 12.17 -8.90
C THR A 280 -18.28 12.00 -8.60
N ARG A 281 -17.42 12.40 -9.53
CA ARG A 281 -15.98 12.47 -9.28
C ARG A 281 -15.68 13.68 -8.38
N GLN A 282 -14.93 13.44 -7.32
CA GLN A 282 -14.25 14.48 -6.58
C GLN A 282 -12.76 14.33 -6.90
N THR A 283 -12.17 15.37 -7.46
CA THR A 283 -10.71 15.46 -7.57
C THR A 283 -10.24 16.24 -6.34
N PRO A 284 -9.24 15.75 -5.59
CA PRO A 284 -8.60 16.56 -4.55
C PRO A 284 -8.19 17.93 -5.11
N ALA A 285 -8.18 18.94 -4.24
CA ALA A 285 -7.75 20.28 -4.64
C ALA A 285 -6.24 20.36 -4.95
N ASP A 286 -5.46 19.36 -4.54
CA ASP A 286 -4.06 19.24 -4.89
C ASP A 286 -3.92 18.74 -6.34
N PRO A 287 -3.27 19.50 -7.22
CA PRO A 287 -2.96 19.02 -8.56
C PRO A 287 -2.04 17.79 -8.46
N PRO A 288 -2.14 16.84 -9.40
CA PRO A 288 -1.15 15.76 -9.50
C PRO A 288 0.25 16.39 -9.53
N VAL A 289 1.21 15.86 -8.77
CA VAL A 289 2.54 16.46 -8.71
C VAL A 289 3.36 16.13 -9.97
N TYR A 290 3.01 15.05 -10.67
CA TYR A 290 3.57 14.65 -11.98
C TYR A 290 2.46 14.21 -12.92
N GLU A 291 2.61 14.50 -14.21
CA GLU A 291 1.73 13.98 -15.26
C GLU A 291 2.48 13.00 -16.14
N PHE A 292 1.80 11.92 -16.51
CA PHE A 292 2.30 10.96 -17.48
C PHE A 292 1.93 11.39 -18.89
N VAL A 293 2.96 11.71 -19.68
CA VAL A 293 2.80 12.00 -21.10
C VAL A 293 3.25 10.76 -21.88
N TRP A 294 2.28 10.07 -22.47
CA TRP A 294 2.56 9.06 -23.48
C TRP A 294 3.20 9.75 -24.68
N ASP A 295 4.34 9.25 -25.18
CA ASP A 295 4.75 9.66 -26.52
C ASP A 295 3.79 9.08 -27.58
N ASP A 296 3.90 9.57 -28.81
CA ASP A 296 3.08 9.10 -29.93
C ASP A 296 3.27 7.58 -30.23
N ALA A 297 4.23 6.92 -29.58
CA ALA A 297 4.53 5.50 -29.71
C ALA A 297 4.09 4.65 -28.51
N TYR A 298 3.38 5.22 -27.52
CA TYR A 298 3.01 4.52 -26.28
C TYR A 298 4.21 3.96 -25.49
N ALA A 299 5.40 4.55 -25.66
CA ALA A 299 6.55 4.25 -24.80
C ALA A 299 6.51 5.17 -23.57
N PRO A 300 6.95 4.71 -22.38
CA PRO A 300 7.00 5.56 -21.19
C PRO A 300 8.00 6.70 -21.41
N ALA A 301 7.47 7.88 -21.73
CA ALA A 301 8.24 9.05 -22.12
C ALA A 301 8.28 10.09 -20.99
N GLN A 302 8.94 9.70 -19.90
CA GLN A 302 9.36 10.56 -18.77
C GLN A 302 8.25 11.17 -17.88
N LEU A 303 8.38 10.94 -16.57
CA LEU A 303 7.72 11.72 -15.52
C LEU A 303 8.07 13.20 -15.66
N ARG A 304 7.06 14.07 -15.72
CA ARG A 304 7.25 15.53 -15.66
C ARG A 304 6.46 16.13 -14.52
N PRO A 305 7.04 17.05 -13.74
CA PRO A 305 6.30 17.76 -12.72
C PRO A 305 5.17 18.57 -13.37
N VAL A 306 3.97 18.52 -12.80
CA VAL A 306 2.85 19.34 -13.25
C VAL A 306 3.14 20.79 -12.83
N SER A 307 3.24 21.66 -13.83
CA SER A 307 3.51 23.10 -13.65
C SER A 307 2.29 23.89 -13.22
#